data_AF-A0A4Y2BSB7-F1
#
_entry.id   AF-A0A4Y2BSB7-F1
#
_cell.length_a   1.000
_cell.length_b   1.000
_cell.length_c   1.000
_cell.angle_alpha   90.00
_cell.angle_beta   90.00
_cell.angle_gamma   90.00
#
_symmetry.space_group_name_H-M   'P 1'
#
loop_
_entity.id
_entity.type
_entity.pdbx_description
1 polymer ?
#
loop_
_entity_poly.entity_id
_entity_poly.type
_entity_poly.pdbx_seq_one_letter_code
_entity_poly.pdbx_strand_id
1 'polypeptide(L)'
;MFQGIPADKLTDLTTIEKALESRFEDRHLVQFYRTELKIRRQKPEESLQVLAADVERLMSMAYAECPLDIRGSLAVQLFVDAIRDKETQLSTRLMDFTDLKSALAYSTKFESAKTAPKISIHARSIETEDDTWKERDDKFESLLKALEKLVNSLAAEQNAPRRNPNVICGKCFKKRHVQKTCQTNDAYSGKLTSGRLAE
;
A
#
# COMPACT_ATOMS: atom_id res chain seq x y z
N MET A 1 3.04 -33.85 -32.86
CA MET A 1 2.53 -33.69 -34.24
C MET A 1 2.62 -32.21 -34.60
N PHE A 2 3.55 -31.81 -35.47
CA PHE A 2 3.74 -30.40 -35.88
C PHE A 2 2.61 -29.97 -36.82
N GLN A 3 1.45 -29.57 -36.27
CA GLN A 3 0.31 -29.16 -37.07
C GLN A 3 0.51 -27.78 -37.72
N GLY A 4 1.32 -27.69 -38.78
CA GLY A 4 1.29 -26.54 -39.69
C GLY A 4 2.59 -26.24 -40.45
N ILE A 5 3.52 -27.19 -40.56
CA ILE A 5 4.55 -27.14 -41.61
C ILE A 5 4.13 -28.15 -42.67
N PRO A 6 3.79 -27.72 -43.90
CA PRO A 6 3.48 -28.65 -44.97
C PRO A 6 4.76 -29.44 -45.34
N ALA A 7 4.59 -30.73 -45.61
CA ALA A 7 5.70 -31.69 -45.67
C ALA A 7 6.73 -31.41 -46.77
N ASP A 8 6.33 -30.65 -47.79
CA ASP A 8 7.15 -30.15 -48.89
C ASP A 8 8.14 -29.04 -48.49
N LYS A 9 7.96 -28.42 -47.32
CA LYS A 9 8.83 -27.35 -46.79
C LYS A 9 9.78 -27.81 -45.67
N LEU A 10 9.81 -29.11 -45.37
CA LEU A 10 10.71 -29.72 -44.38
C LEU A 10 12.12 -30.03 -44.92
N THR A 11 12.48 -29.52 -46.09
CA THR A 11 13.79 -29.73 -46.72
C THR A 11 14.79 -28.60 -46.46
N ASP A 12 14.30 -27.42 -46.05
CA ASP A 12 15.13 -26.26 -45.74
C ASP A 12 15.23 -26.06 -44.22
N LEU A 13 16.45 -26.25 -43.70
CA LEU A 13 16.77 -26.13 -42.28
C LEU A 13 16.36 -24.76 -41.72
N THR A 14 16.56 -23.69 -42.49
CA THR A 14 16.25 -22.32 -42.03
C THR A 14 14.75 -22.07 -41.91
N THR A 15 13.95 -22.74 -42.73
CA THR A 15 12.47 -22.72 -42.65
C THR A 15 11.97 -23.53 -41.46
N ILE A 16 12.63 -24.65 -41.12
CA ILE A 16 12.33 -25.43 -39.92
C ILE A 16 12.69 -24.63 -38.67
N GLU A 17 13.89 -24.05 -38.59
CA GLU A 17 14.32 -23.21 -37.46
C GLU A 17 13.33 -22.07 -37.20
N LYS A 18 12.97 -21.29 -38.22
CA LYS A 18 12.00 -20.20 -38.07
C LYS A 18 10.60 -20.68 -37.66
N ALA A 19 10.15 -21.82 -38.17
CA ALA A 19 8.85 -22.37 -37.80
C ALA A 19 8.84 -22.94 -36.36
N LEU A 20 9.97 -23.48 -35.90
CA LEU A 20 10.17 -23.89 -34.52
C LEU A 20 10.25 -22.68 -33.60
N GLU A 21 11.07 -21.68 -33.94
CA GLU A 21 11.15 -20.41 -33.23
C GLU A 21 9.77 -19.75 -33.13
N SER A 22 9.00 -19.69 -34.22
CA SER A 22 7.66 -19.09 -34.21
C SER A 22 6.63 -19.87 -33.40
N ARG A 23 6.71 -21.21 -33.34
CA ARG A 23 5.74 -22.05 -32.61
C ARG A 23 6.06 -22.25 -31.15
N PHE A 24 7.34 -22.39 -30.85
CA PHE A 24 7.86 -22.55 -29.50
C PHE A 24 8.40 -21.23 -28.97
N GLU A 25 8.00 -20.13 -29.60
CA GLU A 25 8.53 -18.81 -29.35
C GLU A 25 8.57 -18.56 -27.86
N ASP A 26 9.80 -18.40 -27.39
CA ASP A 26 10.19 -18.26 -26.00
C ASP A 26 9.38 -17.15 -25.30
N ARG A 27 8.71 -16.27 -26.06
CA ARG A 27 7.78 -15.27 -25.54
C ARG A 27 6.75 -15.82 -24.54
N HIS A 28 6.15 -16.98 -24.79
CA HIS A 28 5.21 -17.57 -23.82
C HIS A 28 5.91 -18.11 -22.56
N LEU A 29 7.10 -18.67 -22.72
CA LEU A 29 7.92 -19.23 -21.65
C LEU A 29 8.58 -18.12 -20.79
N VAL A 30 9.10 -17.07 -21.42
CA VAL A 30 9.54 -15.81 -20.82
C VAL A 30 8.41 -15.15 -20.02
N GLN A 31 7.20 -15.06 -20.57
CA GLN A 31 6.04 -14.51 -19.83
C GLN A 31 5.66 -15.36 -18.62
N PHE A 32 5.76 -16.69 -18.74
CA PHE A 32 5.60 -17.61 -17.62
C PHE A 32 6.60 -17.30 -16.51
N TYR A 33 7.90 -17.21 -16.80
CA TYR A 33 8.92 -16.89 -15.79
C TYR A 33 8.79 -15.49 -15.20
N ARG A 34 8.39 -14.49 -15.99
CA ARG A 34 8.05 -13.14 -15.48
C ARG A 34 6.90 -13.19 -14.48
N THR A 35 5.92 -14.05 -14.73
CA THR A 35 4.79 -14.23 -13.82
C THR A 35 5.23 -14.93 -12.55
N GLU A 36 6.06 -15.97 -12.66
CA GLU A 36 6.65 -16.68 -11.52
C GLU A 36 7.47 -15.74 -10.63
N LEU A 37 8.29 -14.85 -11.20
CA LEU A 37 9.01 -13.80 -10.47
C LEU A 37 8.07 -12.87 -9.69
N LYS A 38 6.99 -12.39 -10.31
CA LYS A 38 6.05 -11.44 -9.68
C LYS A 38 5.39 -12.00 -8.43
N ILE A 39 5.01 -13.28 -8.49
CA ILE A 39 4.32 -13.97 -7.40
C ILE A 39 5.29 -14.61 -6.39
N ARG A 40 6.59 -14.58 -6.67
CA ARG A 40 7.59 -15.25 -5.84
C ARG A 40 7.61 -14.67 -4.43
N ARG A 41 7.46 -15.52 -3.42
CA ARG A 41 7.60 -15.16 -2.01
C ARG A 41 8.41 -16.22 -1.28
N GLN A 42 9.21 -15.82 -0.30
CA GLN A 42 10.04 -16.70 0.52
C GLN A 42 9.16 -17.69 1.30
N LYS A 43 9.49 -18.99 1.23
CA LYS A 43 8.78 -20.03 2.00
C LYS A 43 9.25 -20.06 3.46
N PRO A 44 8.49 -20.67 4.39
CA PRO A 44 8.83 -20.58 5.81
C PRO A 44 10.18 -21.11 6.27
N GLU A 45 10.70 -22.12 5.57
CA GLU A 45 11.98 -22.77 5.87
C GLU A 45 13.03 -22.49 4.79
N GLU A 46 12.70 -21.63 3.84
CA GLU A 46 13.59 -21.27 2.75
C GLU A 46 14.56 -20.19 3.21
N SER A 47 15.86 -20.47 3.08
CA SER A 47 16.89 -19.50 3.37
C SER A 47 16.95 -18.39 2.31
N LEU A 48 17.49 -17.23 2.69
CA LEU A 48 17.67 -16.12 1.76
C LEU A 48 18.56 -16.50 0.56
N GLN A 49 19.52 -17.40 0.73
CA GLN A 49 20.38 -17.85 -0.36
C GLN A 49 19.59 -18.67 -1.39
N VAL A 50 18.70 -19.56 -0.94
CA VAL A 50 17.86 -20.37 -1.85
C VAL A 50 16.88 -19.47 -2.60
N LEU A 51 16.27 -18.50 -1.91
CA LEU A 51 15.42 -17.49 -2.53
C LEU A 51 16.18 -16.70 -3.60
N ALA A 52 17.38 -16.19 -3.27
CA ALA A 52 18.18 -15.39 -4.19
C ALA A 52 18.62 -16.20 -5.42
N ALA A 53 19.06 -17.44 -5.23
CA ALA A 53 19.44 -18.33 -6.33
C ALA A 53 18.26 -18.59 -7.27
N ASP A 54 17.06 -18.76 -6.74
CA ASP A 54 15.86 -18.96 -7.54
C ASP A 54 15.45 -17.68 -8.29
N VAL A 55 15.55 -16.52 -7.64
CA VAL A 55 15.35 -15.21 -8.31
C VAL A 55 16.35 -15.03 -9.45
N GLU A 56 17.64 -15.31 -9.23
CA GLU A 56 18.68 -15.20 -10.26
C GLU A 56 18.44 -16.15 -11.45
N ARG A 57 18.06 -17.39 -11.16
CA ARG A 57 17.66 -18.38 -12.15
C ARG A 57 16.48 -17.89 -12.97
N LEU A 58 15.41 -17.43 -12.33
CA LEU A 58 14.21 -16.93 -12.99
C LEU A 58 14.50 -15.65 -13.80
N MET A 59 15.32 -14.74 -13.28
CA MET A 59 15.75 -13.52 -13.98
C MET A 59 16.51 -13.85 -15.27
N SER A 60 17.37 -14.87 -15.23
CA SER A 60 18.13 -15.32 -16.41
C SER A 60 17.22 -15.86 -17.51
N MET A 61 16.04 -16.38 -17.18
CA MET A 61 15.07 -16.87 -18.17
C MET A 61 14.04 -15.81 -18.57
N ALA A 62 13.61 -14.95 -17.64
CA ALA A 62 12.58 -13.92 -17.88
C ALA A 62 13.12 -12.65 -18.57
N TYR A 63 14.43 -12.39 -18.42
CA TYR A 63 15.09 -11.14 -18.81
C TYR A 63 16.50 -11.38 -19.37
N ALA A 64 16.71 -12.47 -20.12
CA ALA A 64 18.00 -12.83 -20.73
C ALA A 64 18.62 -11.70 -21.56
N GLU A 65 17.80 -10.99 -22.34
CA GLU A 65 18.19 -9.90 -23.24
C GLU A 65 18.32 -8.53 -22.55
N CYS A 66 17.96 -8.43 -21.27
CA CYS A 66 17.99 -7.16 -20.54
C CYS A 66 19.43 -6.76 -20.17
N PRO A 67 19.86 -5.50 -20.36
CA PRO A 67 21.17 -5.02 -19.91
C PRO A 67 21.49 -5.38 -18.44
N LEU A 68 22.74 -5.71 -18.14
CA LEU A 68 23.14 -6.26 -16.83
C LEU A 68 22.85 -5.32 -15.66
N ASP A 69 23.04 -4.02 -15.86
CA ASP A 69 22.77 -2.96 -14.87
C ASP A 69 21.28 -2.85 -14.51
N ILE A 70 20.41 -2.90 -15.51
CA ILE A 70 18.96 -2.91 -15.34
C ILE A 70 18.51 -4.22 -14.69
N ARG A 71 19.08 -5.35 -15.16
CA ARG A 71 18.77 -6.68 -14.67
C ARG A 71 19.14 -6.85 -13.18
N GLY A 72 20.28 -6.31 -12.76
CA GLY A 72 20.74 -6.32 -11.38
C GLY A 72 19.77 -5.59 -10.44
N SER A 73 19.43 -4.36 -10.79
CA SER A 73 18.48 -3.53 -10.02
C SER A 73 17.10 -4.19 -9.92
N LEU A 74 16.61 -4.76 -11.02
CA LEU A 74 15.34 -5.49 -11.04
C LEU A 74 15.39 -6.77 -10.19
N ALA A 75 16.50 -7.51 -10.22
CA ALA A 75 16.68 -8.69 -9.40
C ALA A 75 16.69 -8.36 -7.91
N VAL A 76 17.37 -7.26 -7.51
CA VAL A 76 17.34 -6.76 -6.13
C VAL A 76 15.91 -6.43 -5.70
N GLN A 77 15.17 -5.68 -6.53
CA GLN A 77 13.80 -5.30 -6.22
C GLN A 77 12.90 -6.52 -5.99
N LEU A 78 12.95 -7.50 -6.89
CA LEU A 78 12.16 -8.73 -6.82
C LEU A 78 12.57 -9.61 -5.62
N PHE A 79 13.88 -9.72 -5.35
CA PHE A 79 14.39 -10.41 -4.17
C PHE A 79 13.86 -9.77 -2.88
N VAL A 80 14.01 -8.45 -2.73
CA VAL A 80 13.55 -7.71 -1.55
C VAL A 80 12.04 -7.83 -1.38
N ASP A 81 11.25 -7.72 -2.46
CA ASP A 81 9.80 -7.90 -2.44
C ASP A 81 9.38 -9.32 -2.03
N ALA A 82 10.21 -10.32 -2.35
CA ALA A 82 9.95 -11.71 -2.01
C ALA A 82 10.29 -12.08 -0.55
N ILE A 83 11.15 -11.32 0.14
CA ILE A 83 11.51 -11.57 1.55
C ILE A 83 10.26 -11.54 2.45
N ARG A 84 10.11 -12.56 3.29
CA ARG A 84 8.98 -12.71 4.21
C ARG A 84 9.13 -11.87 5.48
N ASP A 85 10.32 -11.86 6.07
CA ASP A 85 10.58 -11.07 7.29
C ASP A 85 10.53 -9.58 6.97
N LYS A 86 9.55 -8.86 7.55
CA LYS A 86 9.31 -7.46 7.21
C LYS A 86 10.43 -6.53 7.61
N GLU A 87 11.10 -6.82 8.72
CA GLU A 87 12.23 -6.02 9.18
C GLU A 87 13.43 -6.17 8.24
N THR A 88 13.79 -7.40 7.87
CA THR A 88 14.86 -7.67 6.89
C THR A 88 14.51 -7.11 5.51
N GLN A 89 13.25 -7.22 5.08
CA GLN A 89 12.76 -6.63 3.83
C GLN A 89 12.95 -5.11 3.82
N LEU A 90 12.50 -4.41 4.87
CA LEU A 90 12.59 -2.96 4.96
C LEU A 90 14.04 -2.49 5.09
N SER A 91 14.83 -3.16 5.93
CA SER A 91 16.24 -2.81 6.13
C SER A 91 17.06 -2.98 4.85
N THR A 92 16.74 -3.99 4.04
CA THR A 92 17.40 -4.22 2.75
C THR A 92 16.94 -3.21 1.70
N ARG A 93 15.64 -2.83 1.69
CA ARG A 93 15.08 -1.84 0.74
C ARG A 93 15.67 -0.44 0.91
N LEU A 94 16.02 -0.07 2.14
CA LEU A 94 16.62 1.23 2.45
C LEU A 94 18.05 1.38 1.91
N MET A 95 18.64 0.29 1.43
CA MET A 95 19.96 0.28 0.85
C MET A 95 19.89 0.39 -0.68
N ASP A 96 20.79 1.15 -1.27
CA ASP A 96 20.88 1.38 -2.72
C ASP A 96 21.70 0.28 -3.41
N PHE A 97 21.28 -0.98 -3.26
CA PHE A 97 21.95 -2.10 -3.93
C PHE A 97 21.59 -2.16 -5.42
N THR A 98 22.61 -2.31 -6.26
CA THR A 98 22.45 -2.55 -7.70
C THR A 98 22.74 -3.99 -8.10
N ASP A 99 23.32 -4.78 -7.17
CA ASP A 99 23.66 -6.18 -7.38
C ASP A 99 23.01 -7.10 -6.34
N LEU A 100 22.46 -8.22 -6.80
CA LEU A 100 21.75 -9.19 -5.97
C LEU A 100 22.65 -9.80 -4.89
N LYS A 101 23.94 -9.95 -5.18
CA LYS A 101 24.90 -10.58 -4.27
C LYS A 101 25.14 -9.72 -3.03
N SER A 102 25.32 -8.41 -3.19
CA SER A 102 25.45 -7.45 -2.09
C SER A 102 24.17 -7.36 -1.29
N ALA A 103 23.01 -7.31 -1.95
CA ALA A 103 21.71 -7.33 -1.29
C ALA A 103 21.57 -8.59 -0.41
N LEU A 104 21.82 -9.78 -0.96
CA LEU A 104 21.80 -11.04 -0.21
C LEU A 104 22.79 -11.05 0.96
N ALA A 105 24.02 -10.58 0.74
CA ALA A 105 25.05 -10.54 1.76
C ALA A 105 24.63 -9.63 2.93
N TYR A 106 24.06 -8.47 2.63
CA TYR A 106 23.51 -7.58 3.65
C TYR A 106 22.33 -8.20 4.39
N SER A 107 21.32 -8.71 3.67
CA SER A 107 20.13 -9.30 4.29
C SER A 107 20.49 -10.46 5.21
N THR A 108 21.42 -11.32 4.80
CA THR A 108 21.91 -12.45 5.63
C THR A 108 22.63 -11.95 6.89
N LYS A 109 23.45 -10.90 6.77
CA LYS A 109 24.12 -10.28 7.93
C LYS A 109 23.11 -9.67 8.89
N PHE A 110 22.10 -8.98 8.36
CA PHE A 110 21.04 -8.37 9.14
C PHE A 110 20.22 -9.43 9.89
N GLU A 111 19.81 -10.51 9.21
CA GLU A 111 19.09 -11.64 9.82
C GLU A 111 19.91 -12.31 10.93
N SER A 112 21.23 -12.44 10.73
CA SER A 112 22.16 -12.97 11.73
C SER A 112 22.33 -12.01 12.93
N ALA A 113 22.43 -10.70 12.69
CA ALA A 113 22.57 -9.70 13.74
C ALA A 113 21.29 -9.55 14.57
N LYS A 114 20.12 -9.71 13.94
CA LYS A 114 18.81 -9.69 14.61
C LYS A 114 18.64 -10.85 15.59
N THR A 115 19.23 -12.01 15.29
CA THR A 115 19.18 -13.20 16.15
C THR A 115 20.30 -13.23 17.19
N ALA A 116 21.29 -12.34 17.08
CA ALA A 116 22.34 -12.22 18.08
C ALA A 116 21.73 -11.79 19.42
N PRO A 117 22.15 -12.40 20.55
CA PRO A 117 21.78 -11.89 21.86
C PRO A 117 22.24 -10.44 21.93
N LYS A 118 21.35 -9.53 22.36
CA LYS A 118 21.77 -8.19 22.76
C LYS A 118 22.78 -8.39 23.90
N ILE A 119 24.07 -8.25 23.57
CA ILE A 119 25.10 -8.14 24.59
C ILE A 119 24.74 -6.84 25.30
N SER A 120 24.10 -6.93 26.47
CA SER A 120 24.11 -5.81 27.39
C SER A 120 25.57 -5.65 27.80
N ILE A 121 26.28 -4.82 27.05
CA ILE A 121 27.59 -4.37 27.46
C ILE A 121 27.30 -3.56 28.72
N HIS A 122 27.49 -4.19 29.88
CA HIS A 122 27.63 -3.49 31.15
C HIS A 122 29.01 -2.81 31.15
N ALA A 123 29.25 -1.96 30.14
CA ALA A 123 30.06 -0.78 30.35
C ALA A 123 29.39 -0.06 31.50
N ARG A 124 30.17 0.53 32.40
CA ARG A 124 29.68 1.45 33.41
C ARG A 124 28.96 2.58 32.69
N SER A 125 27.68 2.36 32.39
CA SER A 125 26.81 3.28 31.72
C SER A 125 26.52 4.35 32.75
N ILE A 126 26.99 5.56 32.47
CA ILE A 126 26.17 6.70 32.81
C ILE A 126 24.86 6.42 32.08
N GLU A 127 23.82 6.10 32.85
CA GLU A 127 22.45 6.00 32.37
C GLU A 127 22.11 7.34 31.73
N THR A 128 22.34 7.48 30.43
CA THR A 128 21.49 8.36 29.64
C THR A 128 20.27 7.51 29.37
N GLU A 129 19.25 7.68 30.21
CA GLU A 129 17.89 7.26 29.86
C GLU A 129 17.67 7.71 28.41
N ASP A 130 17.52 6.76 27.50
CA ASP A 130 17.21 7.05 26.10
C ASP A 130 15.73 7.45 26.03
N ASP A 131 15.45 8.64 26.54
CA ASP A 131 14.14 9.29 26.60
C ASP A 131 13.49 9.38 25.20
N THR A 132 14.29 9.20 24.16
CA THR A 132 13.91 9.24 22.74
C THR A 132 12.90 8.15 22.35
N TRP A 133 12.85 7.00 23.03
CA TRP A 133 11.83 5.96 22.74
C TRP A 133 10.49 6.29 23.36
N LYS A 134 10.49 6.72 24.62
CA LYS A 134 9.27 7.06 25.36
C LYS A 134 8.59 8.31 24.79
N GLU A 135 9.38 9.31 24.39
CA GLU A 135 8.85 10.53 23.75
C GLU A 135 8.19 10.23 22.38
N ARG A 136 8.72 9.29 21.59
CA ARG A 136 8.12 8.89 20.31
C ARG A 136 6.79 8.16 20.51
N ASP A 137 6.70 7.28 21.50
CA ASP A 137 5.46 6.57 21.83
C ASP A 137 4.41 7.53 22.41
N ASP A 138 4.79 8.42 23.33
CA ASP A 138 3.89 9.44 23.91
C ASP A 138 3.35 10.40 22.83
N LYS A 139 4.20 10.75 21.85
CA LYS A 139 3.81 11.58 20.71
C LYS A 139 2.86 10.83 19.78
N PHE A 140 3.10 9.56 19.52
CA PHE A 140 2.21 8.71 18.72
C PHE A 140 0.84 8.55 19.39
N GLU A 141 0.81 8.29 20.69
CA GLU A 141 -0.41 8.20 21.49
C GLU A 141 -1.18 9.53 21.55
N SER A 142 -0.47 10.65 21.66
CA SER A 142 -1.08 11.98 21.61
C SER A 142 -1.76 12.25 20.26
N LEU A 143 -1.14 11.81 19.16
CA LEU A 143 -1.71 11.93 17.81
C LEU A 143 -2.94 11.04 17.63
N LEU A 144 -2.92 9.79 18.11
CA LEU A 144 -4.08 8.90 18.08
C LEU A 144 -5.26 9.49 18.84
N LYS A 145 -5.01 10.04 20.03
CA LYS A 145 -6.04 10.68 20.86
C LYS A 145 -6.61 11.94 20.20
N ALA A 146 -5.79 12.71 19.48
CA ALA A 146 -6.25 13.86 18.72
C ALA A 146 -7.14 13.45 17.54
N LEU A 147 -6.78 12.38 16.82
CA LEU A 147 -7.58 11.83 15.73
C LEU A 147 -8.93 11.28 16.23
N GLU A 148 -8.93 10.52 17.31
CA GLU A 148 -10.15 10.00 17.93
C GLU A 148 -11.10 11.14 18.34
N LYS A 149 -10.56 12.22 18.91
CA LYS A 149 -11.34 13.41 19.26
C LYS A 149 -11.96 14.08 18.03
N LEU A 150 -11.22 14.19 16.93
CA LEU A 150 -11.72 14.76 15.67
C LEU A 150 -12.85 13.91 15.08
N VAL A 151 -12.68 12.58 15.06
CA VAL A 151 -13.69 11.63 14.59
C VAL A 151 -14.98 11.75 15.43
N ASN A 152 -14.84 11.81 16.76
CA ASN A 152 -15.98 11.95 17.66
C ASN A 152 -16.69 13.31 17.50
N SER A 153 -15.95 14.40 17.27
CA SER A 153 -16.57 15.70 16.98
C SER A 153 -17.30 15.72 15.63
N LEU A 154 -16.76 15.08 14.59
CA LEU A 154 -17.40 14.99 13.29
C LEU A 154 -18.68 14.16 13.36
N ALA A 155 -18.66 13.06 14.13
CA ALA A 155 -19.84 12.27 14.41
C ALA A 155 -20.90 13.09 15.18
N ALA A 156 -20.49 13.93 16.13
CA ALA A 156 -21.40 14.81 16.85
C ALA A 156 -22.01 15.90 15.94
N GLU A 157 -21.24 16.47 15.01
CA GLU A 157 -21.74 17.47 14.05
C GLU A 157 -22.70 16.86 13.02
N GLN A 158 -22.45 15.64 12.55
CA GLN A 158 -23.35 14.97 11.60
C GLN A 158 -24.68 14.54 12.22
N ASN A 159 -24.70 14.28 13.54
CA ASN A 159 -25.91 13.89 14.28
C ASN A 159 -26.68 15.08 14.89
N ALA A 160 -26.17 16.31 14.77
CA ALA A 160 -26.89 17.49 15.22
C ALA A 160 -28.06 17.78 14.25
N PRO A 161 -29.29 18.04 14.75
CA PRO A 161 -30.40 18.40 13.88
C PRO A 161 -30.03 19.66 13.10
N ARG A 162 -29.87 19.55 11.77
CA ARG A 162 -29.65 20.71 10.89
C ARG A 162 -30.81 21.69 11.04
N ARG A 163 -30.69 22.66 11.95
CA ARG A 163 -31.69 23.72 12.13
C ARG A 163 -31.58 24.67 10.95
N ASN A 164 -32.43 24.48 9.94
CA ASN A 164 -32.57 25.45 8.86
C ASN A 164 -33.01 26.80 9.47
N PRO A 165 -32.17 27.85 9.43
CA PRO A 165 -32.48 29.13 10.08
C PRO A 165 -33.68 29.86 9.45
N ASN A 166 -34.04 29.48 8.21
CA ASN A 166 -35.11 30.10 7.43
C ASN A 166 -36.47 29.42 7.55
N VAL A 167 -36.63 28.43 8.44
CA VAL A 167 -37.96 27.86 8.68
C VAL A 167 -38.85 28.91 9.37
N ILE A 168 -40.02 29.19 8.80
CA ILE A 168 -41.02 30.14 9.31
C ILE A 168 -42.20 29.34 9.87
N CYS A 169 -42.63 29.66 11.09
CA CYS A 169 -43.76 29.02 11.74
C CYS A 169 -45.08 29.46 11.07
N GLY A 170 -45.87 28.51 10.56
CA GLY A 170 -47.18 28.81 9.96
C GLY A 170 -48.23 29.38 10.93
N LYS A 171 -48.02 29.29 12.25
CA LYS A 171 -48.98 29.78 13.27
C LYS A 171 -48.68 31.21 13.74
N CYS A 172 -47.42 31.57 13.94
CA CYS A 172 -47.02 32.89 14.45
C CYS A 172 -46.15 33.71 13.48
N PHE A 173 -45.84 33.17 12.30
CA PHE A 173 -45.00 33.76 11.25
C PHE A 173 -43.58 34.19 11.70
N LYS A 174 -43.11 33.68 12.85
CA LYS A 174 -41.75 33.90 13.35
C LYS A 174 -40.79 32.83 12.81
N LYS A 175 -39.53 33.23 12.55
CA LYS A 175 -38.46 32.34 12.07
C LYS A 175 -37.99 31.35 13.17
N ARG A 176 -37.23 30.32 12.77
CA ARG A 176 -36.52 29.31 13.59
C ARG A 176 -37.33 28.11 14.12
N HIS A 177 -38.64 28.05 13.98
CA HIS A 177 -39.42 26.91 14.47
C HIS A 177 -40.64 26.62 13.58
N VAL A 178 -41.17 25.40 13.66
CA VAL A 178 -42.36 24.97 12.91
C VAL A 178 -43.59 24.99 13.82
N GLN A 179 -44.79 24.96 13.22
CA GLN A 179 -46.06 25.06 13.94
C GLN A 179 -46.21 24.08 15.11
N LYS A 180 -45.68 22.84 14.98
CA LYS A 180 -45.74 21.81 16.02
C LYS A 180 -44.98 22.16 17.30
N THR A 181 -44.01 23.07 17.23
CA THR A 181 -43.19 23.51 18.38
C THR A 181 -43.53 24.93 18.81
N CYS A 182 -44.65 25.49 18.32
CA CYS A 182 -45.09 26.85 18.64
C CYS A 182 -45.86 26.86 19.98
N GLN A 183 -45.29 27.46 21.01
CA GLN A 183 -45.84 27.48 22.38
C GLN A 183 -46.96 28.52 22.62
N THR A 184 -47.60 29.04 21.55
CA THR A 184 -48.69 30.01 21.67
C THR A 184 -50.04 29.30 21.76
N ASN A 185 -50.66 29.36 22.95
CA ASN A 185 -52.02 28.89 23.21
C ASN A 185 -53.04 29.83 22.56
N ASP A 186 -54.05 29.26 21.90
CA ASP A 186 -55.05 30.02 21.14
C ASP A 186 -55.91 30.87 22.07
N ALA A 187 -55.68 32.19 22.04
CA ALA A 187 -56.57 33.20 22.61
C ALA A 187 -56.72 34.36 21.62
N TYR A 188 -57.96 34.55 21.21
CA TYR A 188 -58.55 35.42 20.19
C TYR A 188 -58.09 36.89 20.11
N SER A 189 -58.06 37.37 18.86
CA SER A 189 -58.65 38.63 18.35
C SER A 189 -57.81 39.92 18.16
N GLY A 190 -57.96 40.47 16.94
CA GLY A 190 -57.88 41.90 16.61
C GLY A 190 -56.47 42.43 16.34
N LYS A 191 -56.13 43.04 15.22
CA LYS A 191 -56.94 43.74 14.22
C LYS A 191 -56.24 43.65 12.85
N LEU A 192 -57.02 43.30 11.83
CA LEU A 192 -56.77 43.73 10.46
C LEU A 192 -56.93 45.26 10.43
N THR A 193 -55.88 45.98 10.08
CA THR A 193 -56.02 47.29 9.44
C THR A 193 -55.35 47.21 8.07
N SER A 194 -56.20 47.24 7.06
CA SER A 194 -55.89 47.27 5.64
C SER A 194 -55.58 48.69 5.16
N GLY A 195 -54.67 48.82 4.18
CA GLY A 195 -54.50 49.98 3.29
C GLY A 195 -53.53 51.07 3.78
N ARG A 196 -52.71 51.74 2.97
CA ARG A 196 -52.61 51.90 1.50
C ARG A 196 -51.16 52.28 1.14
N LEU A 197 -50.66 51.77 0.01
CA LEU A 197 -49.70 52.48 -0.83
C LEU A 197 -50.49 52.96 -2.04
N ALA A 198 -50.68 54.27 -2.15
CA ALA A 198 -50.92 54.95 -3.41
C ALA A 198 -49.69 55.84 -3.61
N GLU A 199 -49.03 55.63 -4.75
CA GLU A 199 -47.90 56.36 -5.36
C GLU A 199 -46.79 56.92 -4.45
#